data_AF-A0A3N7GS39-F1
#
_entry.id   AF-A0A3N7GS39-F1
#
_cell.length_a   1.000
_cell.length_b   1.000
_cell.length_c   1.000
_cell.angle_alpha   90.00
_cell.angle_beta   90.00
_cell.angle_gamma   90.00
#
_symmetry.space_group_name_H-M   'P 1'
#
loop_
_entity.id
_entity.type
_entity.pdbx_description
1 polymer ?
#
loop_
_entity_poly.entity_id
_entity_poly.type
_entity_poly.pdbx_seq_one_letter_code
_entity_poly.pdbx_strand_id
1 'polypeptide(L)'
;MDDTADLSDEVARSLARKAFAYHMMSIELGPMSGASIRDTLLMVWQDAGSPPGAFTRAARVAAILVDRMAESDEDEDDPLRGLGVSREQQIAIAQQGAAFLTTLARELEG
;
A
#
# COMPACT_ATOMS: atom_id res chain seq x y z
N MET A 1 7.56 -7.55 -26.16
CA MET A 1 6.79 -7.29 -24.93
C MET A 1 7.64 -6.38 -24.08
N ASP A 2 7.04 -5.37 -23.47
CA ASP A 2 7.75 -4.40 -22.65
C ASP A 2 7.81 -4.91 -21.21
N ASP A 3 8.71 -5.87 -20.98
CA ASP A 3 8.86 -6.55 -19.67
C ASP A 3 9.19 -5.55 -18.54
N THR A 4 9.69 -4.35 -18.89
CA THR A 4 10.00 -3.30 -17.93
C THR A 4 8.75 -2.62 -17.38
N ALA A 5 7.72 -2.40 -18.21
CA ALA A 5 6.44 -1.86 -17.78
C ALA A 5 5.70 -2.84 -16.86
N ASP A 6 5.69 -4.12 -17.23
CA ASP A 6 5.05 -5.19 -16.45
C ASP A 6 5.72 -5.38 -15.07
N LEU A 7 7.07 -5.39 -15.03
CA LEU A 7 7.82 -5.47 -13.77
C LEU A 7 7.57 -4.24 -12.88
N SER A 8 7.59 -3.05 -13.49
CA SER A 8 7.29 -1.80 -12.80
C SER A 8 5.91 -1.82 -12.13
N ASP A 9 4.90 -2.37 -12.82
CA ASP A 9 3.54 -2.50 -12.32
C ASP A 9 3.45 -3.55 -11.20
N GLU A 10 4.19 -4.65 -11.30
CA GLU A 10 4.31 -5.63 -10.23
C GLU A 10 4.93 -5.01 -8.97
N VAL A 11 6.01 -4.25 -9.12
CA VAL A 11 6.66 -3.53 -8.00
C VAL A 11 5.69 -2.54 -7.37
N ALA A 12 4.97 -1.75 -8.18
CA ALA A 12 3.96 -0.82 -7.68
C ALA A 12 2.85 -1.52 -6.87
N ARG A 13 2.35 -2.68 -7.36
CA ARG A 13 1.37 -3.49 -6.62
C ARG A 13 1.96 -4.06 -5.34
N SER A 14 3.22 -4.51 -5.36
CA SER A 14 3.92 -5.03 -4.19
C SER A 14 4.07 -3.95 -3.11
N LEU A 15 4.52 -2.75 -3.49
CA LEU A 15 4.62 -1.59 -2.60
C LEU A 15 3.27 -1.22 -1.99
N ALA A 16 2.20 -1.17 -2.80
CA ALA A 16 0.85 -0.89 -2.31
C ALA A 16 0.36 -1.92 -1.28
N ARG A 17 0.52 -3.22 -1.57
CA ARG A 17 0.15 -4.32 -0.67
C ARG A 17 0.92 -4.26 0.65
N LYS A 18 2.23 -4.03 0.57
CA LYS A 18 3.09 -3.96 1.76
C LYS A 18 2.77 -2.74 2.61
N ALA A 19 2.55 -1.56 2.01
CA ALA A 19 2.14 -0.36 2.73
C ALA A 19 0.84 -0.62 3.50
N PHE A 20 -0.17 -1.19 2.85
CA PHE A 20 -1.42 -1.57 3.51
C PHE A 20 -1.19 -2.57 4.66
N ALA A 21 -0.43 -3.65 4.41
CA ALA A 21 -0.14 -4.66 5.43
C ALA A 21 0.59 -4.10 6.66
N TYR A 22 1.56 -3.21 6.50
CA TYR A 22 2.28 -2.63 7.64
C TYR A 22 1.41 -1.68 8.47
N HIS A 23 0.56 -0.89 7.82
CA HIS A 23 -0.43 -0.09 8.53
C HIS A 23 -1.48 -0.96 9.23
N MET A 24 -1.86 -2.09 8.64
CA MET A 24 -2.73 -3.08 9.29
C MET A 24 -2.07 -3.76 10.48
N MET A 25 -0.81 -4.20 10.38
CA MET A 25 -0.08 -4.84 11.49
C MET A 25 0.16 -3.88 12.66
N SER A 26 0.23 -2.57 12.40
CA SER A 26 0.27 -1.54 13.45
C SER A 26 -0.99 -1.55 14.34
N ILE A 27 -2.10 -1.98 13.76
CA ILE A 27 -3.24 -2.70 14.34
C ILE A 27 -2.99 -3.50 15.63
N GLU A 28 -2.40 -4.67 15.38
CA GLU A 28 -2.36 -5.83 16.24
C GLU A 28 -1.09 -5.88 17.09
N LEU A 29 0.03 -5.40 16.54
CA LEU A 29 1.35 -5.51 17.14
C LEU A 29 1.83 -4.21 17.81
N GLY A 30 1.00 -3.16 17.75
CA GLY A 30 1.34 -1.80 18.17
C GLY A 30 1.96 -0.98 17.05
N PRO A 31 2.01 0.36 17.20
CA PRO A 31 2.35 1.27 16.11
C PRO A 31 3.78 1.02 15.59
N MET A 32 3.88 0.60 14.33
CA MET A 32 5.17 0.66 13.62
C MET A 32 5.51 2.12 13.36
N SER A 33 6.78 2.49 13.55
CA SER A 33 7.22 3.83 13.18
C SER A 33 7.12 4.01 11.66
N GLY A 34 6.70 5.20 11.20
CA GLY A 34 6.68 5.51 9.77
C GLY A 34 8.06 5.36 9.11
N ALA A 35 9.15 5.52 9.87
CA ALA A 35 10.51 5.26 9.40
C ALA A 35 10.74 3.77 9.08
N SER A 36 10.28 2.86 9.94
CA SER A 36 10.40 1.41 9.71
C SER A 36 9.61 0.95 8.47
N ILE A 37 8.42 1.52 8.27
CA ILE A 37 7.60 1.26 7.08
C ILE A 37 8.33 1.77 5.83
N ARG A 38 8.86 3.01 5.87
CA ARG A 38 9.66 3.61 4.78
C ARG A 38 10.83 2.73 4.40
N ASP A 39 11.67 2.35 5.35
CA ASP A 39 12.90 1.59 5.10
C ASP A 39 12.59 0.26 4.42
N THR A 40 11.50 -0.39 4.84
CA THR A 40 11.08 -1.65 4.24
C THR A 40 10.56 -1.49 2.81
N LEU A 41 9.80 -0.43 2.53
CA LEU A 41 9.34 -0.15 1.17
C LEU A 41 10.50 0.26 0.25
N LEU A 42 11.47 1.02 0.77
CA LEU A 42 12.69 1.38 0.05
C LEU A 42 13.52 0.15 -0.33
N MET A 43 13.67 -0.80 0.59
CA MET A 43 14.38 -2.06 0.31
C MET A 43 13.72 -2.82 -0.85
N VAL A 44 12.39 -2.96 -0.84
CA VAL A 44 11.63 -3.63 -1.91
C VAL A 44 11.81 -2.93 -3.25
N TRP A 45 11.77 -1.60 -3.25
CA TRP A 45 11.98 -0.82 -4.46
C TRP A 45 13.40 -0.94 -5.00
N GLN A 46 14.41 -0.91 -4.12
CA GLN A 46 15.83 -1.05 -4.47
C GLN A 46 16.17 -2.45 -4.99
N ASP A 47 15.66 -3.49 -4.35
CA ASP A 47 15.85 -4.89 -4.78
C ASP A 47 15.29 -5.13 -6.19
N ALA A 48 14.27 -4.36 -6.59
CA ALA A 48 13.70 -4.40 -7.93
C ALA A 48 14.43 -3.52 -8.97
N GLY A 49 15.59 -2.96 -8.61
CA GLY A 49 16.36 -2.07 -9.48
C GLY A 49 15.84 -0.64 -9.53
N SER A 50 15.07 -0.22 -8.52
CA SER A 50 14.57 1.15 -8.36
C SER A 50 13.77 1.67 -9.57
N PRO A 51 12.73 0.95 -10.03
CA PRO A 51 11.97 1.36 -11.20
C PRO A 51 11.37 2.77 -10.99
N PRO A 52 11.54 3.70 -11.96
CA PRO A 52 11.10 5.08 -11.79
C PRO A 52 9.57 5.19 -11.77
N GLY A 53 9.04 6.02 -10.88
CA GLY A 53 7.60 6.25 -10.73
C GLY A 53 6.85 5.12 -10.03
N ALA A 54 7.54 4.14 -9.45
CA ALA A 54 6.93 2.99 -8.79
C ALA A 54 6.15 3.41 -7.55
N PHE A 55 6.63 4.40 -6.78
CA PHE A 55 5.88 4.93 -5.64
C PHE A 55 4.65 5.71 -6.09
N THR A 56 4.77 6.51 -7.14
CA THR A 56 3.61 7.20 -7.75
C THR A 56 2.55 6.21 -8.23
N ARG A 57 2.93 5.12 -8.89
CA ARG A 57 2.00 4.06 -9.32
C ARG A 57 1.42 3.30 -8.13
N ALA A 58 2.23 2.99 -7.11
CA ALA A 58 1.76 2.33 -5.90
C ALA A 58 0.71 3.16 -5.16
N ALA A 59 0.92 4.48 -5.05
CA ALA A 59 -0.04 5.40 -4.47
C ALA A 59 -1.39 5.38 -5.22
N ARG A 60 -1.36 5.36 -6.56
CA ARG A 60 -2.58 5.23 -7.39
C ARG A 60 -3.29 3.89 -7.17
N VAL A 61 -2.55 2.79 -7.11
CA VAL A 61 -3.11 1.46 -6.83
C VAL A 61 -3.79 1.44 -5.45
N ALA A 62 -3.15 2.02 -4.44
CA ALA A 62 -3.71 2.12 -3.10
C ALA A 62 -4.97 3.01 -3.05
N ALA A 63 -4.99 4.12 -3.79
CA ALA A 63 -6.18 4.98 -3.89
C ALA A 63 -7.37 4.26 -4.55
N ILE A 64 -7.13 3.52 -5.65
CA ILE A 64 -8.18 2.70 -6.29
C ILE A 64 -8.73 1.65 -5.32
N LEU A 65 -7.88 1.07 -4.47
CA LEU A 65 -8.32 0.14 -3.44
C LEU A 65 -9.24 0.82 -2.42
N VAL A 66 -8.90 2.04 -1.96
CA VAL A 66 -9.76 2.84 -1.06
C VAL A 66 -11.12 3.07 -1.68
N ASP A 67 -11.16 3.52 -2.94
CA ASP A 67 -12.41 3.83 -3.64
C ASP A 67 -13.29 2.58 -3.77
N ARG A 68 -12.70 1.46 -4.21
CA ARG A 68 -13.39 0.16 -4.27
C ARG A 68 -13.90 -0.29 -2.91
N MET A 69 -13.14 -0.04 -1.84
CA MET A 69 -13.55 -0.42 -0.49
C MET A 69 -14.72 0.44 0.01
N ALA A 70 -14.80 1.70 -0.41
CA ALA A 70 -15.88 2.61 -0.06
C ALA A 70 -17.16 2.37 -0.88
N GLU A 71 -17.03 1.90 -2.13
CA GLU A 71 -18.17 1.64 -3.03
C GLU A 71 -18.83 0.26 -2.82
N SER A 72 -18.10 -0.72 -2.29
CA SER A 72 -18.60 -2.09 -2.11
C SER A 72 -19.27 -2.26 -0.75
N ASP A 73 -20.57 -2.52 -0.77
CA ASP A 73 -21.35 -3.00 0.39
C ASP A 73 -21.00 -4.47 0.66
N GLU A 74 -20.23 -4.70 1.72
CA GLU A 74 -20.09 -5.97 2.45
C GLU A 74 -19.80 -7.24 1.63
N ASP A 75 -18.52 -7.59 1.49
CA ASP A 75 -18.14 -8.97 1.18
C ASP A 75 -18.33 -9.83 2.44
N GLU A 76 -19.29 -10.77 2.42
CA GLU A 76 -19.50 -11.78 3.47
C GLU A 76 -18.24 -12.63 3.74
N ASP A 77 -17.34 -12.71 2.75
CA ASP A 77 -16.07 -13.44 2.81
C ASP A 77 -14.85 -12.54 3.11
N ASP A 78 -15.04 -11.34 3.69
CA ASP A 78 -13.91 -10.50 4.09
C ASP A 78 -13.12 -11.15 5.24
N PRO A 79 -11.89 -11.65 5.00
CA PRO A 79 -11.12 -12.34 6.03
C PRO A 79 -10.73 -11.41 7.19
N LEU A 80 -10.73 -10.09 6.98
CA LEU A 80 -10.39 -9.11 8.00
C LEU A 80 -11.55 -8.87 8.98
N ARG A 81 -12.80 -9.10 8.56
CA ARG A 81 -13.95 -9.09 9.48
C ARG A 81 -13.84 -10.20 10.52
N GLY A 82 -13.36 -11.38 10.13
CA GLY A 82 -13.09 -12.51 11.03
C GLY A 82 -12.04 -12.20 12.10
N LEU A 83 -11.19 -11.20 11.86
CA LEU A 83 -10.18 -10.70 12.80
C LEU A 83 -10.68 -9.50 13.65
N GLY A 84 -11.95 -9.13 13.51
CA GLY A 84 -12.55 -8.01 14.24
C GLY A 84 -12.22 -6.63 13.67
N VAL A 85 -11.64 -6.55 12.47
CA VAL A 85 -11.32 -5.27 11.82
C VAL A 85 -12.55 -4.77 11.06
N SER A 86 -13.12 -3.64 11.50
CA SER A 86 -14.27 -3.04 10.85
C SER A 86 -13.94 -2.53 9.45
N ARG A 87 -14.94 -2.42 8.58
CA ARG A 87 -14.75 -1.88 7.23
C ARG A 87 -14.20 -0.45 7.26
N GLU A 88 -14.73 0.38 8.15
CA GLU A 88 -14.22 1.73 8.36
C GLU A 88 -12.74 1.74 8.76
N GLN A 89 -12.32 0.82 9.62
CA GLN A 89 -10.91 0.68 9.98
C GLN A 89 -10.07 0.27 8.77
N GLN A 90 -10.53 -0.68 7.96
CA GLN A 90 -9.81 -1.08 6.74
C GLN A 90 -9.68 0.07 5.75
N ILE A 91 -10.74 0.85 5.54
CA ILE A 91 -10.72 2.05 4.68
C ILE A 91 -9.73 3.08 5.24
N ALA A 92 -9.74 3.33 6.55
CA ALA A 92 -8.81 4.27 7.18
C ALA A 92 -7.35 3.81 7.03
N ILE A 93 -7.07 2.51 7.17
CA ILE A 93 -5.74 1.92 6.95
C ILE A 93 -5.31 2.08 5.49
N ALA A 94 -6.20 1.78 4.55
CA ALA A 94 -5.93 1.93 3.12
C ALA A 94 -5.64 3.40 2.75
N GLN A 95 -6.39 4.35 3.33
CA GLN A 95 -6.14 5.78 3.19
C GLN A 95 -4.78 6.20 3.76
N GLN A 96 -4.42 5.69 4.94
CA GLN A 96 -3.10 5.94 5.53
C GLN A 96 -1.97 5.42 4.64
N GLY A 97 -2.09 4.18 4.13
CA GLY A 97 -1.13 3.60 3.20
C GLY A 97 -1.00 4.40 1.91
N ALA A 98 -2.12 4.82 1.31
CA ALA A 98 -2.13 5.64 0.10
C ALA A 98 -1.49 7.02 0.31
N ALA A 99 -1.79 7.68 1.43
CA ALA A 99 -1.20 8.97 1.80
C ALA A 99 0.31 8.83 2.05
N PHE A 100 0.73 7.78 2.74
CA PHE A 100 2.14 7.49 3.00
C PHE A 100 2.93 7.28 1.70
N LEU A 101 2.41 6.47 0.78
CA LEU A 101 3.01 6.26 -0.54
C LEU A 101 3.06 7.54 -1.37
N THR A 102 2.03 8.39 -1.28
CA THR A 102 2.00 9.70 -1.95
C THR A 102 3.11 10.61 -1.44
N THR A 103 3.33 10.64 -0.12
CA THR A 103 4.43 11.40 0.49
C THR A 103 5.78 10.87 0.03
N LEU A 104 6.00 9.55 0.07
CA LEU A 104 7.25 8.95 -0.42
C LEU A 104 7.50 9.21 -1.91
N ALA A 105 6.46 9.15 -2.75
CA ALA A 105 6.58 9.48 -4.16
C ALA A 105 7.06 10.92 -4.38
N ARG A 106 6.52 11.89 -3.63
CA ARG A 106 6.96 13.29 -3.70
C ARG A 106 8.39 13.50 -3.22
N GLU A 107 8.82 12.75 -2.23
CA GLU A 107 10.18 12.87 -1.68
C GLU A 107 11.25 12.23 -2.58
N LEU A 108 10.91 11.14 -3.27
CA LEU A 108 11.87 10.30 -3.99
C LEU A 108 11.83 10.48 -5.51
N GLU A 109 10.68 10.90 -6.06
CA GLU A 109 10.41 10.95 -7.50
C GLU A 109 9.96 12.36 -7.97
N GLY A 110 9.80 13.31 -7.04
CA GLY A 110 9.38 14.69 -7.28
C GLY A 110 10.52 15.62 -7.71
#